data_AF-A0A3C0GCY5-F1
#
_entry.id   AF-A0A3C0GCY5-F1
#
_cell.length_a   1.000
_cell.length_b   1.000
_cell.length_c   1.000
_cell.angle_alpha   90.00
_cell.angle_beta   90.00
_cell.angle_gamma   90.00
#
_symmetry.space_group_name_H-M   'P 1'
#
loop_
_entity.id
_entity.type
_entity.pdbx_description
1 polymer ?
#
loop_
_entity_poly.entity_id
_entity_poly.type
_entity_poly.pdbx_seq_one_letter_code
_entity_poly.pdbx_strand_id
1 'polypeptide(L)'
;MKSIVDVATGMMLTGPGRGSAAGSLVAYALNITQVDPIKYDLLFSRFLRSDATDYPDIDYDVSDSMALKEKLVEMWGQDCVAPISNWNTLQLRSLIKDISKLYDIPFTEANTVTSVMIREATPEAKKRHGIKAGVYNPTWEEVMELSPSLQNYLNKYPTVKAHVEGLVGQVRSCSRHAGGVVIAEDLDQNMPLINSGGVRQAPWAEGQNVRHLEPMGFIK
;
A
#
# COMPACT_ATOMS: atom_id res chain seq x y z
N MET A 1 1.43 14.65 15.47
CA MET A 1 0.07 14.08 15.44
C MET A 1 -1.03 15.02 15.93
N LYS A 2 -1.06 15.46 17.19
CA LYS A 2 -2.13 16.34 17.73
C LYS A 2 -2.49 17.52 16.82
N SER A 3 -1.49 18.25 16.32
CA SER A 3 -1.72 19.38 15.41
C SER A 3 -2.42 18.98 14.11
N ILE A 4 -2.14 17.78 13.58
CA ILE A 4 -2.83 17.23 12.39
C ILE A 4 -4.29 16.97 12.71
N VAL A 5 -4.56 16.35 13.87
CA VAL A 5 -5.91 16.07 14.36
C VAL A 5 -6.73 17.34 14.53
N ASP A 6 -6.14 18.40 15.08
CA ASP A 6 -6.82 19.67 15.28
C ASP A 6 -7.23 20.32 13.96
N VAL A 7 -6.33 20.29 12.97
CA VAL A 7 -6.65 20.76 11.62
C VAL A 7 -7.76 19.92 10.99
N ALA A 8 -7.64 18.58 11.06
CA ALA A 8 -8.60 17.66 10.47
C ALA A 8 -10.00 17.81 11.08
N THR A 9 -10.11 17.77 12.41
CA THR A 9 -11.39 17.91 13.14
C THR A 9 -12.02 19.29 12.96
N GLY A 10 -11.23 20.33 12.71
CA GLY A 10 -11.73 21.67 12.39
C GLY A 10 -12.33 21.81 10.99
N MET A 11 -12.01 20.91 10.05
CA MET A 11 -12.44 21.02 8.64
C MET A 11 -13.28 19.86 8.12
N MET A 12 -13.26 18.70 8.79
CA MET A 12 -13.94 17.50 8.29
C MET A 12 -14.29 16.50 9.39
N LEU A 13 -15.12 15.52 9.05
CA LEU A 13 -15.37 14.38 9.93
C LEU A 13 -14.16 13.44 9.95
N THR A 14 -13.83 12.96 11.14
CA THR A 14 -12.69 12.08 11.40
C THR A 14 -13.17 10.81 12.10
N GLY A 15 -12.43 9.72 11.93
CA GLY A 15 -12.70 8.47 12.64
C GLY A 15 -12.48 8.60 14.15
N PRO A 16 -13.09 7.73 14.96
CA PRO A 16 -12.92 7.73 16.41
C PRO A 16 -11.55 7.17 16.85
N GLY A 17 -10.81 6.53 15.96
CA GLY A 17 -9.49 5.94 16.23
C GLY A 17 -9.27 4.69 15.37
N ARG A 18 -8.02 4.43 15.00
CA ARG A 18 -7.63 3.25 14.20
C ARG A 18 -6.43 2.55 14.82
N GLY A 19 -6.38 1.24 14.65
CA GLY A 19 -5.25 0.42 15.10
C GLY A 19 -5.08 0.42 16.62
N SER A 20 -3.84 0.23 17.06
CA SER A 20 -3.50 0.14 18.48
C SER A 20 -3.53 1.48 19.21
N ALA A 21 -3.48 2.61 18.50
CA ALA A 21 -3.50 3.95 19.08
C ALA A 21 -4.72 4.20 19.99
N ALA A 22 -5.85 3.54 19.73
CA ALA A 22 -7.05 3.60 20.56
C ALA A 22 -6.84 3.08 22.00
N GLY A 23 -5.80 2.27 22.25
CA GLY A 23 -5.43 1.80 23.59
C GLY A 23 -4.69 2.84 24.44
N SER A 24 -4.38 4.01 23.91
CA SER A 24 -3.65 5.06 24.63
C SER A 24 -4.57 6.07 25.31
N LEU A 25 -4.53 6.09 26.64
CA LEU A 25 -5.25 7.10 27.43
C LEU A 25 -4.75 8.52 27.13
N VAL A 26 -3.46 8.67 26.83
CA VAL A 26 -2.89 9.95 26.41
C VAL A 26 -3.46 10.39 25.06
N ALA A 27 -3.59 9.47 24.11
CA ALA A 27 -4.21 9.79 22.81
C ALA A 27 -5.68 10.21 22.98
N TYR A 28 -6.43 9.53 23.84
CA TYR A 28 -7.80 9.89 24.19
C TYR A 28 -7.88 11.27 24.88
N ALA A 29 -7.05 11.51 25.90
CA ALA A 29 -7.02 12.78 26.63
C ALA A 29 -6.61 13.97 25.75
N LEU A 30 -5.78 13.73 24.72
CA LEU A 30 -5.41 14.71 23.70
C LEU A 30 -6.39 14.74 22.52
N ASN A 31 -7.54 14.08 22.59
CA ASN A 31 -8.54 14.08 21.53
C ASN A 31 -8.04 13.53 20.18
N ILE A 32 -6.90 12.80 20.18
CA ILE A 32 -6.36 12.10 19.01
C ILE A 32 -7.23 10.89 18.70
N THR A 33 -7.74 10.23 19.74
CA THR A 33 -8.78 9.20 19.64
C THR A 33 -10.00 9.63 20.44
N GLN A 34 -11.17 9.13 20.06
CA GLN A 34 -12.47 9.35 20.70
C GLN A 34 -12.96 8.12 21.45
N VAL A 35 -12.11 7.10 21.58
CA VAL A 35 -12.40 5.84 22.27
C VAL A 35 -11.74 5.89 23.64
N ASP A 36 -12.54 5.86 24.70
CA ASP A 36 -12.05 5.76 26.08
C ASP A 36 -11.44 4.36 26.33
N PRO A 37 -10.12 4.23 26.46
CA PRO A 37 -9.49 2.93 26.61
C PRO A 37 -9.79 2.28 27.95
N ILE A 38 -10.09 3.04 29.01
CA ILE A 38 -10.41 2.48 30.32
C ILE A 38 -11.80 1.84 30.28
N LYS A 39 -12.77 2.54 29.67
CA LYS A 39 -14.15 2.03 29.52
C LYS A 39 -14.20 0.70 28.77
N TYR A 40 -13.35 0.53 27.76
CA TYR A 40 -13.34 -0.65 26.89
C TYR A 40 -12.21 -1.63 27.18
N ASP A 41 -11.49 -1.46 28.30
CA ASP A 41 -10.37 -2.30 28.73
C ASP A 41 -9.31 -2.49 27.63
N LEU A 42 -9.00 -1.41 26.91
CA LEU A 42 -8.01 -1.41 25.84
C LEU A 42 -6.60 -1.25 26.40
N LEU A 43 -5.68 -2.09 25.93
CA LEU A 43 -4.33 -2.17 26.48
C LEU A 43 -3.38 -1.16 25.82
N PHE A 44 -2.80 -0.26 26.62
CA PHE A 44 -1.72 0.64 26.17
C PHE A 44 -0.50 -0.13 25.66
N SER A 45 -0.18 -1.27 26.29
CA SER A 45 0.96 -2.12 25.91
C SER A 45 0.83 -2.74 24.52
N ARG A 46 -0.35 -2.69 23.89
CA ARG A 46 -0.52 -3.06 22.48
C ARG A 46 -0.11 -1.92 21.54
N PHE A 47 -0.21 -0.67 21.99
CA PHE A 47 0.22 0.52 21.24
C PHE A 47 1.72 0.74 21.35
N LEU A 48 2.23 0.79 22.58
CA LEU A 48 3.64 1.01 22.85
C LEU A 48 4.15 -0.09 23.79
N ARG A 49 5.01 -0.95 23.25
CA ARG A 49 5.65 -2.03 24.00
C ARG A 49 6.99 -1.57 24.54
N SER A 50 7.33 -1.98 25.76
CA SER A 50 8.63 -1.66 26.37
C SER A 50 9.81 -2.39 25.72
N ASP A 51 9.55 -3.52 25.06
CA ASP A 51 10.54 -4.35 24.37
C ASP A 51 10.54 -4.15 22.84
N ALA A 52 9.70 -3.24 22.34
CA ALA A 52 9.69 -2.86 20.93
C ALA A 52 10.90 -1.98 20.60
N THR A 53 11.48 -2.23 19.43
CA THR A 53 12.53 -1.40 18.83
C THR A 53 12.00 -0.52 17.71
N ASP A 54 10.75 -0.75 17.29
CA ASP A 54 10.00 -0.02 16.29
C ASP A 54 9.29 1.21 16.89
N TYR A 55 9.08 2.24 16.05
CA TYR A 55 8.36 3.43 16.46
C TYR A 55 6.84 3.16 16.52
N PRO A 56 6.10 3.84 17.40
CA PRO A 56 4.65 3.71 17.43
C PRO A 56 4.02 4.38 16.21
N ASP A 57 3.15 3.66 15.51
CA ASP A 57 2.41 4.16 14.34
C ASP A 57 0.98 4.60 14.72
N ILE A 58 0.54 5.76 14.23
CA ILE A 58 -0.82 6.29 14.43
C ILE A 58 -1.46 6.54 13.07
N ASP A 59 -2.21 5.55 12.61
CA ASP A 59 -3.14 5.70 11.51
C ASP A 59 -4.33 6.58 11.91
N TYR A 60 -4.67 7.57 11.09
CA TYR A 60 -5.78 8.50 11.36
C TYR A 60 -6.75 8.57 10.19
N ASP A 61 -8.00 8.18 10.45
CA ASP A 61 -9.04 8.10 9.43
C ASP A 61 -9.73 9.45 9.26
N VAL A 62 -9.83 9.90 8.01
CA VAL A 62 -10.43 11.18 7.63
C VAL A 62 -11.34 11.00 6.42
N SER A 63 -12.38 11.83 6.33
CA SER A 63 -13.34 11.77 5.23
C SER A 63 -12.79 12.24 3.88
N ASP A 64 -11.86 13.21 3.88
CA ASP A 64 -11.14 13.66 2.69
C ASP A 64 -9.64 13.82 2.98
N SER A 65 -8.86 12.80 2.67
CA SER A 65 -7.41 12.82 2.90
C SER A 65 -6.67 13.79 1.97
N MET A 66 -7.23 14.15 0.82
CA MET A 66 -6.56 15.03 -0.14
C MET A 66 -6.70 16.49 0.28
N ALA A 67 -7.89 16.89 0.71
CA ALA A 67 -8.14 18.22 1.27
C ALA A 67 -7.27 18.49 2.52
N LEU A 68 -7.14 17.51 3.41
CA LEU A 68 -6.28 17.65 4.59
C LEU A 68 -4.81 17.85 4.17
N LYS A 69 -4.31 17.05 3.22
CA LYS A 69 -2.93 17.16 2.73
C LYS A 69 -2.63 18.54 2.17
N GLU A 70 -3.53 19.05 1.33
CA GLU A 70 -3.39 20.39 0.75
C GLU A 70 -3.36 21.47 1.83
N LYS A 71 -4.22 21.34 2.85
CA LYS A 71 -4.22 22.26 3.99
C LYS A 71 -2.92 22.22 4.79
N LEU A 72 -2.39 21.02 5.06
CA LEU A 72 -1.11 20.87 5.78
C LEU A 72 0.06 21.46 4.98
N VAL A 73 0.08 21.26 3.65
CA VAL A 73 1.08 21.87 2.76
C VAL A 73 0.97 23.39 2.75
N GLU A 74 -0.24 23.95 2.74
CA GLU A 74 -0.46 25.40 2.83
C GLU A 74 0.04 25.96 4.16
N MET A 75 -0.16 25.23 5.26
CA MET A 75 0.21 25.67 6.62
C MET A 75 1.69 25.53 6.93
N TRP A 76 2.33 24.43 6.51
CA TRP A 76 3.69 24.07 6.91
C TRP A 76 4.71 24.18 5.78
N GLY A 77 4.27 24.37 4.54
CA GLY A 77 5.13 24.51 3.38
C GLY A 77 5.38 23.20 2.65
N GLN A 78 5.74 23.33 1.37
CA GLN A 78 5.99 22.20 0.46
C GLN A 78 7.28 21.43 0.77
N ASP A 79 8.21 22.03 1.50
CA ASP A 79 9.44 21.38 1.98
C ASP A 79 9.23 20.67 3.32
N CYS A 80 8.06 20.84 3.96
CA CYS A 80 7.75 20.19 5.22
C CYS A 80 6.77 19.01 5.05
N VAL A 81 5.91 19.06 4.03
CA VAL A 81 4.84 18.09 3.83
C VAL A 81 4.90 17.57 2.39
N ALA A 82 5.22 16.29 2.23
CA ALA A 82 5.28 15.64 0.92
C ALA A 82 4.37 14.40 0.89
N PRO A 83 3.42 14.30 -0.06
CA PRO A 83 2.69 13.05 -0.27
C PRO A 83 3.66 11.92 -0.64
N ILE A 84 3.35 10.71 -0.16
CA ILE A 84 4.10 9.50 -0.50
C ILE A 84 3.71 9.03 -1.90
N SER A 85 4.67 8.56 -2.69
CA SER A 85 4.41 7.96 -4.00
C SER A 85 3.94 6.51 -3.87
N ASN A 86 3.08 6.08 -4.78
CA ASN A 86 2.68 4.69 -4.95
C ASN A 86 3.08 4.21 -6.35
N TRP A 87 4.01 3.25 -6.42
CA TRP A 87 4.47 2.66 -7.67
C TRP A 87 3.63 1.43 -8.01
N ASN A 88 2.82 1.53 -9.05
CA ASN A 88 2.05 0.39 -9.52
C ASN A 88 2.94 -0.51 -10.39
N THR A 89 2.89 -1.82 -10.15
CA THR A 89 3.64 -2.81 -10.94
C THR A 89 2.77 -3.50 -11.98
N LEU A 90 3.39 -4.13 -12.97
CA LEU A 90 2.73 -4.95 -13.98
C LEU A 90 2.23 -6.26 -13.34
N GLN A 91 0.93 -6.29 -13.04
CA GLN A 91 0.27 -7.45 -12.46
C GLN A 91 0.04 -8.54 -13.51
N LEU A 92 0.30 -9.80 -13.16
CA LEU A 92 0.24 -10.94 -14.08
C LEU A 92 -1.07 -10.98 -14.90
N ARG A 93 -2.21 -10.82 -14.23
CA ARG A 93 -3.55 -10.90 -14.85
C ARG A 93 -3.76 -9.86 -15.95
N SER A 94 -3.42 -8.60 -15.69
CA SER A 94 -3.56 -7.52 -16.67
C SER A 94 -2.47 -7.59 -17.72
N LEU A 95 -1.24 -7.93 -17.33
CA LEU A 95 -0.11 -8.06 -18.24
C LEU A 95 -0.35 -9.12 -19.32
N ILE A 96 -0.88 -10.29 -18.97
CA ILE A 96 -1.24 -11.33 -19.95
C ILE A 96 -2.20 -10.74 -21.00
N LYS A 97 -3.22 -9.99 -20.59
CA LYS A 97 -4.18 -9.38 -21.51
C LYS A 97 -3.54 -8.31 -22.38
N ASP A 98 -2.71 -7.45 -21.79
CA ASP A 98 -2.02 -6.36 -22.48
C ASP A 98 -1.06 -6.92 -23.56
N ILE A 99 -0.27 -7.94 -23.24
CA ILE A 99 0.64 -8.60 -24.20
C ILE A 99 -0.13 -9.43 -25.24
N SER A 100 -1.23 -10.08 -24.85
CA SER A 100 -2.05 -10.85 -25.81
C SER A 100 -2.67 -9.93 -26.86
N LYS A 101 -3.13 -8.75 -26.44
CA LYS A 101 -3.63 -7.72 -27.33
C LYS A 101 -2.55 -7.22 -28.31
N LEU A 102 -1.30 -7.08 -27.86
CA LEU A 102 -0.18 -6.68 -28.72
C LEU A 102 0.05 -7.67 -29.89
N TYR A 103 -0.24 -8.96 -29.67
CA TYR A 103 -0.10 -10.01 -30.67
C TYR A 103 -1.43 -10.38 -31.35
N ASP A 104 -2.44 -9.50 -31.29
CA ASP A 104 -3.77 -9.70 -31.90
C ASP A 104 -4.49 -10.99 -31.45
N ILE A 105 -4.13 -11.54 -30.28
CA ILE A 105 -4.82 -12.70 -29.71
C ILE A 105 -6.18 -12.23 -29.17
N PRO A 106 -7.29 -12.93 -29.48
CA PRO A 106 -8.61 -12.54 -29.03
C PRO A 106 -8.71 -12.35 -27.52
N PHE A 107 -9.28 -11.23 -27.08
CA PHE A 107 -9.46 -10.94 -25.65
C PHE A 107 -10.22 -12.04 -24.91
N THR A 108 -11.21 -12.67 -25.56
CA THR A 108 -11.99 -13.78 -24.99
C THR A 108 -11.11 -14.97 -24.61
N GLU A 109 -10.09 -15.27 -25.42
CA GLU A 109 -9.15 -16.36 -25.16
C GLU A 109 -8.30 -16.07 -23.92
N ALA A 110 -7.65 -14.90 -23.89
CA ALA A 110 -6.86 -14.46 -22.74
C ALA A 110 -7.73 -14.30 -21.47
N ASN A 111 -8.96 -13.80 -21.61
CA ASN A 111 -9.88 -13.60 -20.49
C ASN A 111 -10.36 -14.92 -19.88
N THR A 112 -10.59 -15.95 -20.70
CA THR A 112 -10.98 -17.28 -20.22
C THR A 112 -9.94 -17.81 -19.25
N VAL A 113 -8.65 -17.73 -19.60
CA VAL A 113 -7.52 -18.17 -18.76
C VAL A 113 -7.34 -17.29 -17.53
N THR A 114 -7.23 -15.98 -17.74
CA THR A 114 -6.92 -15.02 -16.65
C THR A 114 -8.03 -14.93 -15.59
N SER A 115 -9.26 -15.33 -15.92
CA SER A 115 -10.37 -15.40 -14.95
C SER A 115 -10.23 -16.55 -13.95
N VAL A 116 -9.60 -17.66 -14.33
CA VAL A 116 -9.52 -18.90 -13.53
C VAL A 116 -8.13 -19.20 -12.97
N MET A 117 -7.06 -18.68 -13.59
CA MET A 117 -5.67 -19.09 -13.28
C MET A 117 -5.30 -19.04 -11.79
N ILE A 118 -5.74 -18.01 -11.06
CA ILE A 118 -5.44 -17.86 -9.62
C ILE A 118 -6.13 -18.97 -8.82
N ARG A 119 -7.41 -19.23 -9.11
CA ARG A 119 -8.22 -20.25 -8.43
C ARG A 119 -7.68 -21.65 -8.69
N GLU A 120 -7.15 -21.89 -9.89
CA GLU A 120 -6.49 -23.16 -10.24
C GLU A 120 -5.19 -23.38 -9.47
N ALA A 121 -4.38 -22.33 -9.30
CA ALA A 121 -3.10 -22.42 -8.62
C ALA A 121 -3.21 -22.49 -7.08
N THR A 122 -4.25 -21.86 -6.50
CA THR A 122 -4.38 -21.68 -5.04
C THR A 122 -4.34 -23.00 -4.23
N PRO A 123 -5.02 -24.10 -4.63
CA PRO A 123 -5.01 -25.34 -3.83
C PRO A 123 -3.62 -25.96 -3.68
N GLU A 124 -2.85 -26.05 -4.77
CA GLU A 124 -1.51 -26.65 -4.72
C GLU A 124 -0.52 -25.70 -4.04
N ALA A 125 -0.66 -24.38 -4.24
CA ALA A 125 0.17 -23.40 -3.54
C ALA A 125 -0.03 -23.49 -2.01
N LYS A 126 -1.29 -23.57 -1.56
CA LYS A 126 -1.61 -23.81 -0.13
C LYS A 126 -0.97 -25.07 0.42
N LYS A 127 -1.00 -26.16 -0.36
CA LYS A 127 -0.43 -27.44 0.03
C LYS A 127 1.09 -27.36 0.20
N ARG A 128 1.80 -26.68 -0.70
CA ARG A 128 3.25 -26.46 -0.61
C ARG A 128 3.65 -25.72 0.67
N HIS A 129 2.87 -24.73 1.07
CA HIS A 129 3.10 -23.94 2.28
C HIS A 129 2.47 -24.53 3.56
N GLY A 130 1.88 -25.72 3.48
CA GLY A 130 1.26 -26.37 4.64
C GLY A 130 0.04 -25.64 5.21
N ILE A 131 -0.60 -24.77 4.43
CA ILE A 131 -1.72 -23.92 4.88
C ILE A 131 -3.02 -24.73 4.85
N LYS A 132 -3.48 -25.17 6.02
CA LYS A 132 -4.69 -26.00 6.18
C LYS A 132 -5.99 -25.20 6.25
N ALA A 133 -5.93 -23.94 6.66
CA ALA A 133 -7.09 -23.06 6.80
C ALA A 133 -6.70 -21.60 6.51
N GLY A 134 -7.67 -20.78 6.10
CA GLY A 134 -7.47 -19.37 5.78
C GLY A 134 -7.38 -19.06 4.28
N VAL A 135 -7.39 -17.76 3.97
CA VAL A 135 -7.21 -17.25 2.62
C VAL A 135 -5.72 -17.24 2.32
N TYR A 136 -5.35 -17.75 1.13
CA TYR A 136 -3.98 -17.67 0.63
C TYR A 136 -4.04 -17.04 -0.75
N ASN A 137 -3.23 -16.00 -0.95
CA ASN A 137 -3.07 -15.36 -2.24
C ASN A 137 -1.75 -15.84 -2.84
N PRO A 138 -1.78 -16.69 -3.88
CA PRO A 138 -0.57 -17.20 -4.50
C PRO A 138 0.21 -16.07 -5.16
N THR A 139 1.54 -16.21 -5.19
CA THR A 139 2.41 -15.28 -5.92
C THR A 139 2.23 -15.45 -7.43
N TRP A 140 2.70 -14.49 -8.22
CA TRP A 140 2.57 -14.60 -9.68
C TRP A 140 3.41 -15.77 -10.22
N GLU A 141 4.56 -16.06 -9.61
CA GLU A 141 5.41 -17.22 -9.91
C GLU A 141 4.63 -18.53 -9.70
N GLU A 142 3.99 -18.67 -8.54
CA GLU A 142 3.17 -19.84 -8.23
C GLU A 142 2.01 -19.99 -9.20
N VAL A 143 1.36 -18.89 -9.59
CA VAL A 143 0.27 -18.94 -10.57
C VAL A 143 0.78 -19.42 -11.93
N MET A 144 1.94 -18.93 -12.39
CA MET A 144 2.57 -19.38 -13.63
C MET A 144 2.99 -20.85 -13.58
N GLU A 145 3.41 -21.34 -12.42
CA GLU A 145 3.85 -22.72 -12.22
C GLU A 145 2.70 -23.71 -12.00
N LEU A 146 1.59 -23.28 -11.40
CA LEU A 146 0.56 -24.19 -10.90
C LEU A 146 -0.76 -24.15 -11.66
N SER A 147 -1.04 -23.09 -12.42
CA SER A 147 -2.27 -23.02 -13.21
C SER A 147 -2.13 -23.78 -14.53
N PRO A 148 -2.87 -24.89 -14.74
CA PRO A 148 -2.78 -25.65 -15.97
C PRO A 148 -3.30 -24.85 -17.17
N SER A 149 -4.35 -24.05 -16.99
CA SER A 149 -4.88 -23.21 -18.08
C SER A 149 -3.87 -22.15 -18.52
N LEU A 150 -3.17 -21.53 -17.56
CA LEU A 150 -2.13 -20.56 -17.86
C LEU A 150 -0.93 -21.21 -18.53
N GLN A 151 -0.46 -22.35 -18.04
CA GLN A 151 0.63 -23.09 -18.66
C GLN A 151 0.33 -23.45 -20.12
N ASN A 152 -0.88 -23.99 -20.38
CA ASN A 152 -1.31 -24.33 -21.73
C ASN A 152 -1.35 -23.08 -22.64
N TYR A 153 -1.85 -21.96 -22.12
CA TYR A 153 -1.89 -20.69 -22.85
C TYR A 153 -0.48 -20.18 -23.20
N LEU A 154 0.43 -20.18 -22.23
CA LEU A 154 1.81 -19.73 -22.40
C LEU A 154 2.63 -20.66 -23.30
N ASN A 155 2.34 -21.96 -23.28
CA ASN A 155 2.94 -22.94 -24.21
C ASN A 155 2.41 -22.76 -25.63
N LYS A 156 1.12 -22.43 -25.79
CA LYS A 156 0.51 -22.10 -27.08
C LYS A 156 1.10 -20.80 -27.67
N TYR A 157 1.38 -19.81 -26.82
CA TYR A 157 1.93 -18.51 -27.22
C TYR A 157 3.29 -18.22 -26.56
N PRO A 158 4.38 -18.82 -27.05
CA PRO A 158 5.70 -18.70 -26.43
C PRO A 158 6.25 -17.25 -26.42
N THR A 159 5.86 -16.41 -27.38
CA THR A 159 6.21 -14.98 -27.41
C THR A 159 5.51 -14.19 -26.29
N VAL A 160 4.24 -14.53 -26.00
CA VAL A 160 3.51 -13.96 -24.86
C VAL A 160 4.20 -14.36 -23.55
N LYS A 161 4.59 -15.65 -23.43
CA LYS A 161 5.34 -16.15 -22.27
C LYS A 161 6.62 -15.37 -22.03
N ALA A 162 7.48 -15.24 -23.04
CA ALA A 162 8.75 -14.54 -22.92
C ALA A 162 8.57 -13.08 -22.45
N HIS A 163 7.58 -12.36 -22.98
CA HIS A 163 7.30 -10.99 -22.57
C HIS A 163 6.69 -10.91 -21.16
N VAL A 164 5.78 -11.82 -20.80
CA VAL A 164 5.19 -11.86 -19.47
C VAL A 164 6.26 -12.14 -18.41
N GLU A 165 7.14 -13.13 -18.63
CA GLU A 165 8.24 -13.47 -17.71
C GLU A 165 9.25 -12.32 -17.57
N GLY A 166 9.52 -11.58 -18.65
CA GLY A 166 10.44 -10.44 -18.61
C GLY A 166 9.86 -9.16 -17.97
N LEU A 167 8.54 -9.02 -17.92
CA LEU A 167 7.88 -7.76 -17.53
C LEU A 167 7.05 -7.83 -16.25
N VAL A 168 6.59 -9.02 -15.83
CA VAL A 168 5.77 -9.15 -14.62
C VAL A 168 6.52 -8.61 -13.39
N GLY A 169 5.82 -7.86 -12.56
CA GLY A 169 6.40 -7.22 -11.37
C GLY A 169 7.19 -5.93 -11.63
N GLN A 170 7.52 -5.60 -12.89
CA GLN A 170 8.20 -4.34 -13.21
C GLN A 170 7.30 -3.12 -12.95
N VAL A 171 7.91 -1.97 -12.67
CA VAL A 171 7.20 -0.71 -12.42
C VAL A 171 6.47 -0.25 -13.69
N ARG A 172 5.15 -0.04 -13.58
CA ARG A 172 4.28 0.46 -14.65
C ARG A 172 4.09 1.97 -14.59
N SER A 173 3.88 2.52 -13.41
CA SER A 173 3.54 3.94 -13.23
C SER A 173 3.77 4.42 -11.81
N CYS A 174 3.97 5.73 -11.65
CA CYS A 174 4.01 6.42 -10.37
C CYS A 174 2.71 7.19 -10.15
N SER A 175 2.02 6.90 -9.06
CA SER A 175 0.78 7.59 -8.63
C SER A 175 0.95 8.16 -7.22
N ARG A 176 0.01 9.01 -6.79
CA ARG A 176 0.00 9.52 -5.42
C ARG A 176 -0.62 8.51 -4.47
N HIS A 177 0.01 8.26 -3.33
CA HIS A 177 -0.55 7.39 -2.30
C HIS A 177 -1.80 8.04 -1.69
N ALA A 178 -2.89 7.26 -1.57
CA ALA A 178 -4.19 7.76 -1.09
C ALA A 178 -4.14 8.29 0.35
N GLY A 179 -3.48 7.56 1.26
CA GLY A 179 -3.33 7.92 2.68
C GLY A 179 -2.02 8.62 3.05
N GLY A 180 -0.87 8.01 2.73
CA GLY A 180 0.45 8.42 3.21
C GLY A 180 0.92 9.82 2.82
N VAL A 181 1.60 10.44 3.79
CA VAL A 181 2.28 11.73 3.74
C VAL A 181 3.55 11.59 4.58
N VAL A 182 4.62 12.26 4.18
CA VAL A 182 5.80 12.46 5.03
C VAL A 182 5.74 13.88 5.56
N ILE A 183 5.94 14.02 6.87
CA ILE A 183 6.06 15.32 7.53
C ILE A 183 7.42 15.37 8.23
N ALA A 184 8.28 16.28 7.79
CA ALA A 184 9.59 16.52 8.40
C ALA A 184 10.04 17.96 8.11
N GLU A 185 11.16 18.40 8.67
CA GLU A 185 11.79 19.68 8.31
C GLU A 185 12.76 19.47 7.15
N ASP A 186 12.87 20.47 6.25
CA ASP A 186 13.82 20.52 5.14
C ASP A 186 13.86 19.23 4.29
N LEU A 187 12.69 18.72 3.86
CA LEU A 187 12.61 17.47 3.10
C LEU A 187 13.47 17.51 1.83
N ASP A 188 13.62 18.67 1.21
CA ASP A 188 14.44 18.90 0.02
C ASP A 188 15.95 18.78 0.28
N GLN A 189 16.39 18.97 1.53
CA GLN A 189 17.78 18.78 1.96
C GLN A 189 18.04 17.35 2.46
N ASN A 190 17.01 16.69 2.97
CA ASN A 190 17.12 15.36 3.60
C ASN A 190 16.73 14.21 2.65
N MET A 191 16.00 14.46 1.56
CA MET A 191 15.69 13.46 0.54
C MET A 191 15.50 14.07 -0.87
N PRO A 192 15.77 13.30 -1.94
CA PRO A 192 15.31 13.70 -3.26
C PRO A 192 13.77 13.71 -3.30
N LEU A 193 13.20 14.74 -3.94
CA LEU A 193 11.77 14.86 -4.17
C LEU A 193 11.50 14.75 -5.68
N ILE A 194 10.38 14.12 -6.04
CA ILE A 194 10.00 13.89 -7.43
C ILE A 194 8.74 14.66 -7.79
N ASN A 195 8.56 14.93 -9.08
CA ASN A 195 7.32 15.48 -9.62
C ASN A 195 6.64 14.41 -10.48
N SER A 196 5.40 14.04 -10.13
CA SER A 196 4.56 13.19 -10.96
C SER A 196 3.21 13.87 -11.15
N GLY A 197 2.83 14.12 -12.40
CA GLY A 197 1.58 14.77 -12.76
C GLY A 197 1.44 16.21 -12.23
N GLY A 198 2.55 16.94 -12.07
CA GLY A 198 2.55 18.30 -11.53
C GLY A 198 2.57 18.38 -10.00
N VAL A 199 2.55 17.23 -9.31
CA VAL A 199 2.53 17.16 -7.84
C VAL A 199 3.90 16.70 -7.33
N ARG A 200 4.49 17.51 -6.44
CA ARG A 200 5.73 17.19 -5.72
C ARG A 200 5.46 16.11 -4.66
N GLN A 201 6.26 15.05 -4.64
CA GLN A 201 6.03 13.84 -3.83
C GLN A 201 7.36 13.26 -3.35
N ALA A 202 7.31 12.54 -2.24
CA ALA A 202 8.42 11.69 -1.80
C ALA A 202 8.51 10.46 -2.73
N PRO A 203 9.70 10.10 -3.24
CA PRO A 203 9.87 8.95 -4.15
C PRO A 203 9.70 7.61 -3.45
N TRP A 204 9.79 7.61 -2.12
CA TRP A 204 9.71 6.42 -1.31
C TRP A 204 8.27 5.93 -1.25
N ALA A 205 8.07 4.63 -1.48
CA ALA A 205 6.80 3.95 -1.28
C ALA A 205 6.94 2.94 -0.14
N GLU A 206 5.96 2.95 0.74
CA GLU A 206 5.84 1.98 1.83
C GLU A 206 5.65 0.57 1.27
N GLY A 207 6.35 -0.42 1.83
CA GLY A 207 6.20 -1.82 1.46
C GLY A 207 6.90 -2.24 0.17
N GLN A 208 7.52 -1.32 -0.58
CA GLN A 208 8.35 -1.66 -1.75
C GLN A 208 9.84 -1.59 -1.45
N ASN A 209 10.32 -0.49 -0.88
CA ASN A 209 11.75 -0.30 -0.59
C ASN A 209 12.06 -0.57 0.88
N VAL A 210 11.17 -0.14 1.77
CA VAL A 210 11.24 -0.34 3.21
C VAL A 210 9.80 -0.49 3.75
N ARG A 211 9.63 -1.29 4.81
CA ARG A 211 8.31 -1.51 5.41
C ARG A 211 7.69 -0.21 5.94
N HIS A 212 8.53 0.66 6.50
CA HIS A 212 8.19 2.03 6.94
C HIS A 212 9.36 2.94 6.55
N LEU A 213 9.14 4.26 6.45
CA LEU A 213 10.21 5.23 6.12
C LEU A 213 11.15 5.53 7.30
N GLU A 214 10.90 4.91 8.45
CA GLU A 214 11.69 5.03 9.69
C GLU A 214 13.19 4.78 9.50
N PRO A 215 13.67 3.79 8.71
CA PRO A 215 15.10 3.59 8.49
C PRO A 215 15.78 4.77 7.79
N MET A 216 15.00 5.66 7.17
CA MET A 216 15.47 6.88 6.53
C MET A 216 15.31 8.11 7.46
N GLY A 217 14.88 7.91 8.71
CA GLY A 217 14.73 8.97 9.71
C GLY A 217 13.41 9.75 9.61
N PHE A 218 12.45 9.29 8.80
CA PHE A 218 11.20 9.99 8.58
C PHE A 218 10.03 9.34 9.29
N ILE A 219 9.23 10.16 9.97
CA ILE A 219 7.94 9.78 10.53
C ILE A 219 6.88 9.97 9.43
N LYS A 220 6.02 8.98 9.28
CA LYS A 220 4.88 8.97 8.35
C LYS A 220 3.59 9.27 9.12
#